data_AF-A0A358DMZ3-F1
#
_entry.id   AF-A0A358DMZ3-F1
#
_cell.length_a   1.000
_cell.length_b   1.000
_cell.length_c   1.000
_cell.angle_alpha   90.00
_cell.angle_beta   90.00
_cell.angle_gamma   90.00
#
_symmetry.space_group_name_H-M   'P 1'
#
loop_
_entity.id
_entity.type
_entity.pdbx_description
1 polymer ?
#
loop_
_entity_poly.entity_id
_entity_poly.type
_entity_poly.pdbx_seq_one_letter_code
_entity_poly.pdbx_strand_id
1 'polypeptide(L)'
;AQLSLVGWGRNQQWDQSSLGTFGESITYDPDLTLGRSMVDDVRPFLVDANGRWNWTGNVGGANFLVYAHPDSDNRPEHQLGRLRTDYAATGPNLTDVSYGGITRDGKIEARITTQLGRTDDLVRVYYHLDYRFLEEVRYDRLALFQMAADRYGDNGFSRYAYGDEETVHFDEAVPDHGTTGYASEADRGIPLSGRSPWVMLYANTWREGDLPEHLANVGFVIRDYRAQLGAEVHTRPHINIIRTNNRSSQMAFELGLPEGAEGRVVPAGSHVTATVEYLVPPADKARYYGEADYLTQLLPASFENTDLMQRLAADNRLELVVVRGEARRVQPVEIEAAAGMVATQFRLHGGLGYVPVTIEGLARPDGWRLEQRIGGDWQRVDQSVEGNDYWQALDRGTDGFALVFNLHNRGRQEYRLTRSLD
;
A
#
# COMPACT_ATOMS: atom_id res chain seq x y z
N ALA A 1 -2.10 8.45 -11.88
CA ALA A 1 -1.25 9.66 -11.95
C ALA A 1 -1.10 10.25 -10.56
N GLN A 2 0.03 10.90 -10.23
CA GLN A 2 0.21 11.64 -8.98
C GLN A 2 0.30 13.15 -9.23
N LEU A 3 -0.59 13.94 -8.62
CA LEU A 3 -0.71 15.39 -8.75
C LEU A 3 -0.28 16.06 -7.45
N SER A 4 0.49 17.16 -7.53
CA SER A 4 0.75 18.05 -6.39
C SER A 4 -0.02 19.35 -6.55
N LEU A 5 -0.75 19.75 -5.51
CA LEU A 5 -1.50 21.00 -5.42
C LEU A 5 -0.89 21.88 -4.32
N VAL A 6 -0.50 23.10 -4.67
CA VAL A 6 -0.19 24.14 -3.69
C VAL A 6 -1.49 24.92 -3.44
N GLY A 7 -1.98 24.90 -2.20
CA GLY A 7 -3.08 25.78 -1.80
C GLY A 7 -4.49 25.18 -1.69
N TRP A 8 -4.64 23.85 -1.70
CA TRP A 8 -5.92 23.26 -1.33
C TRP A 8 -6.19 23.48 0.18
N GLY A 9 -7.08 24.42 0.51
CA GLY A 9 -7.64 24.63 1.86
C GLY A 9 -6.72 25.21 2.95
N ARG A 10 -5.39 25.01 2.90
CA ARG A 10 -4.43 25.42 3.96
C ARG A 10 -3.06 25.95 3.46
N ASN A 11 -2.90 26.32 2.19
CA ASN A 11 -1.68 26.97 1.63
C ASN A 11 -0.36 26.18 1.70
N GLN A 12 -0.40 24.84 1.64
CA GLN A 12 0.79 23.98 1.65
C GLN A 12 0.65 22.80 0.66
N GLN A 13 1.62 21.89 0.64
CA GLN A 13 1.69 20.74 -0.27
C GLN A 13 0.54 19.74 -0.02
N TRP A 14 -0.15 19.36 -1.09
CA TRP A 14 -1.15 18.29 -1.12
C TRP A 14 -0.89 17.40 -2.31
N ASP A 15 -0.68 16.11 -2.08
CA ASP A 15 -0.44 15.14 -3.15
C ASP A 15 -1.62 14.19 -3.32
N GLN A 16 -1.94 13.84 -4.56
CA GLN A 16 -3.05 12.94 -4.88
C GLN A 16 -2.57 11.90 -5.88
N SER A 17 -2.78 10.63 -5.58
CA SER A 17 -2.67 9.53 -6.54
C SER A 17 -4.06 9.08 -7.00
N SER A 18 -4.25 8.91 -8.31
CA SER A 18 -5.55 8.61 -8.92
C SER A 18 -5.49 7.53 -9.98
N LEU A 19 -6.53 6.68 -9.98
CA LEU A 19 -6.95 5.82 -11.08
C LEU A 19 -8.14 6.47 -11.81
N GLY A 20 -8.04 6.60 -13.13
CA GLY A 20 -9.07 7.26 -13.94
C GLY A 20 -9.13 8.78 -13.77
N THR A 21 -10.20 9.40 -14.26
CA THR A 21 -10.39 10.86 -14.32
C THR A 21 -11.51 11.38 -13.42
N PHE A 22 -11.99 10.57 -12.48
CA PHE A 22 -13.24 10.81 -11.74
C PHE A 22 -13.08 10.92 -10.21
N GLY A 23 -11.89 11.33 -9.75
CA GLY A 23 -11.66 11.69 -8.36
C GLY A 23 -10.26 11.31 -7.86
N GLU A 24 -10.09 11.40 -6.54
CA GLU A 24 -8.94 10.90 -5.79
C GLU A 24 -9.02 9.39 -5.61
N SER A 25 -7.89 8.69 -5.62
CA SER A 25 -7.83 7.31 -5.09
C SER A 25 -7.23 7.31 -3.70
N ILE A 26 -6.05 7.94 -3.54
CA ILE A 26 -5.40 8.18 -2.24
C ILE A 26 -4.79 9.57 -2.27
N THR A 27 -5.01 10.37 -1.23
CA THR A 27 -4.36 11.67 -1.03
C THR A 27 -3.39 11.64 0.13
N TYR A 28 -2.43 12.55 0.08
CA TYR A 28 -1.37 12.72 1.05
C TYR A 28 -1.26 14.20 1.44
N ASP A 29 -1.18 14.47 2.74
CA ASP A 29 -0.89 15.80 3.34
C ASP A 29 0.47 15.70 4.04
N PRO A 30 1.58 15.81 3.28
CA PRO A 30 2.91 15.54 3.81
C PRO A 30 3.25 16.40 5.03
N ASP A 31 2.86 17.67 4.98
CA ASP A 31 3.11 18.64 6.04
C ASP A 31 2.04 18.61 7.15
N LEU A 32 1.04 17.72 7.06
CA LEU A 32 -0.07 17.57 8.02
C LEU A 32 -0.78 18.90 8.31
N THR A 33 -0.99 19.69 7.27
CA THR A 33 -1.44 21.08 7.33
C THR A 33 -2.92 21.21 7.63
N LEU A 34 -3.69 20.17 7.34
CA LEU A 34 -5.09 20.05 7.75
C LEU A 34 -5.21 19.59 9.21
N GLY A 35 -4.09 19.15 9.82
CA GLY A 35 -4.04 18.68 11.21
C GLY A 35 -4.77 17.36 11.43
N ARG A 36 -5.03 16.61 10.34
CA ARG A 36 -5.77 15.34 10.29
C ARG A 36 -4.83 14.14 10.24
N SER A 37 -4.36 13.78 9.05
CA SER A 37 -3.52 12.60 8.80
C SER A 37 -2.65 12.75 7.56
N MET A 38 -1.60 11.94 7.50
CA MET A 38 -0.61 11.98 6.42
C MET A 38 -1.21 11.45 5.12
N VAL A 39 -2.04 10.41 5.23
CA VAL A 39 -2.91 9.91 4.18
C VAL A 39 -4.32 10.34 4.53
N ASP A 40 -4.94 11.18 3.72
CA ASP A 40 -6.26 11.70 3.99
C ASP A 40 -7.31 10.93 3.17
N ASP A 41 -7.86 11.52 2.11
CA ASP A 41 -8.94 10.94 1.33
C ASP A 41 -8.50 9.62 0.66
N VAL A 42 -9.21 8.53 1.00
CA VAL A 42 -9.03 7.16 0.49
C VAL A 42 -10.34 6.71 -0.13
N ARG A 43 -10.37 6.46 -1.42
CA ARG A 43 -11.62 6.24 -2.17
C ARG A 43 -11.53 4.97 -3.04
N PRO A 44 -12.61 4.20 -3.17
CA PRO A 44 -12.60 3.00 -4.01
C PRO A 44 -12.61 3.34 -5.50
N PHE A 45 -12.18 2.37 -6.30
CA PHE A 45 -12.16 2.45 -7.75
C PHE A 45 -13.25 1.55 -8.35
N LEU A 46 -13.87 2.01 -9.45
CA LEU A 46 -14.93 1.31 -10.19
C LEU A 46 -16.17 0.95 -9.35
N VAL A 47 -16.58 1.84 -8.45
CA VAL A 47 -17.78 1.74 -7.61
C VAL A 47 -18.82 2.80 -7.99
N ASP A 48 -20.05 2.39 -8.27
CA ASP A 48 -21.18 3.27 -8.60
C ASP A 48 -21.80 3.85 -7.32
N ALA A 49 -21.19 4.92 -6.81
CA ALA A 49 -21.69 5.67 -5.66
C ALA A 49 -22.68 6.76 -6.08
N ASN A 50 -22.35 7.51 -7.14
CA ASN A 50 -23.13 8.63 -7.67
C ASN A 50 -23.12 8.63 -9.22
N GLY A 51 -23.40 7.47 -9.81
CA GLY A 51 -23.20 7.21 -11.23
C GLY A 51 -21.80 6.66 -11.52
N ARG A 52 -21.71 5.83 -12.57
CA ARG A 52 -20.44 5.26 -13.05
C ARG A 52 -19.49 6.37 -13.51
N TRP A 53 -18.19 6.14 -13.30
CA TRP A 53 -17.12 7.09 -13.65
C TRP A 53 -17.29 8.46 -13.00
N ASN A 54 -17.78 8.48 -11.76
CA ASN A 54 -17.92 9.67 -10.94
C ASN A 54 -17.23 9.48 -9.59
N TRP A 55 -17.23 10.52 -8.77
CA TRP A 55 -16.70 10.48 -7.41
C TRP A 55 -17.36 9.37 -6.58
N THR A 56 -16.57 8.79 -5.67
CA THR A 56 -17.00 7.78 -4.68
C THR A 56 -16.85 8.33 -3.27
N GLY A 57 -17.43 7.69 -2.26
CA GLY A 57 -17.24 8.08 -0.84
C GLY A 57 -15.79 7.94 -0.38
N ASN A 58 -15.39 8.75 0.61
CA ASN A 58 -14.10 8.62 1.28
C ASN A 58 -14.22 7.63 2.44
N VAL A 59 -13.44 6.56 2.42
CA VAL A 59 -13.55 5.45 3.37
C VAL A 59 -12.30 5.29 4.25
N GLY A 60 -11.40 6.27 4.26
CA GLY A 60 -10.21 6.13 5.07
C GLY A 60 -9.50 7.41 5.44
N GLY A 61 -8.30 7.13 5.93
CA GLY A 61 -7.32 8.02 6.52
C GLY A 61 -6.27 7.14 7.17
N ALA A 62 -5.00 7.46 7.02
CA ALA A 62 -3.89 6.66 7.51
C ALA A 62 -2.68 7.54 7.88
N ASN A 63 -1.78 7.00 8.70
CA ASN A 63 -0.54 7.68 9.04
C ASN A 63 0.68 6.80 8.77
N PHE A 64 1.74 7.44 8.31
CA PHE A 64 3.09 6.89 8.38
C PHE A 64 3.74 7.37 9.67
N LEU A 65 4.35 6.46 10.42
CA LEU A 65 4.99 6.71 11.71
C LEU A 65 4.14 7.47 12.73
N VAL A 66 3.52 6.74 13.65
CA VAL A 66 2.95 7.30 14.89
C VAL A 66 3.89 7.00 16.04
N TYR A 67 4.39 8.03 16.74
CA TYR A 67 5.45 7.86 17.75
C TYR A 67 5.22 8.67 19.05
N ALA A 68 4.44 8.18 20.00
CA ALA A 68 4.27 8.90 21.27
C ALA A 68 5.38 8.57 22.29
N HIS A 69 5.94 9.60 22.92
CA HIS A 69 6.94 9.47 23.99
C HIS A 69 6.28 9.66 25.38
N PRO A 70 6.64 8.86 26.39
CA PRO A 70 6.02 8.92 27.73
C PRO A 70 6.15 10.27 28.44
N ASP A 71 7.21 11.02 28.15
CA ASP A 71 7.51 12.30 28.82
C ASP A 71 7.02 13.54 28.05
N SER A 72 6.18 13.40 27.01
CA SER A 72 5.65 14.53 26.22
C SER A 72 4.13 14.46 26.07
N ASP A 73 3.42 15.46 26.60
CA ASP A 73 1.96 15.67 26.38
C ASP A 73 1.62 16.24 25.00
N ASN A 74 2.64 16.71 24.30
CA ASN A 74 2.52 17.31 23.00
C ASN A 74 2.42 16.16 21.98
N ARG A 75 1.43 16.19 21.05
CA ARG A 75 1.33 15.31 19.86
C ARG A 75 2.13 15.70 18.58
N PRO A 76 3.21 16.53 18.58
CA PRO A 76 4.11 16.80 17.46
C PRO A 76 4.66 15.57 16.72
N GLU A 77 4.70 14.42 17.36
CA GLU A 77 5.36 13.20 16.89
C GLU A 77 4.73 12.50 15.69
N HIS A 78 3.51 12.84 15.29
CA HIS A 78 2.94 12.35 14.03
C HIS A 78 3.50 13.12 12.83
N GLN A 79 4.26 14.21 13.08
CA GLN A 79 4.82 15.08 12.05
C GLN A 79 6.33 14.86 11.93
N LEU A 80 6.74 14.32 10.79
CA LEU A 80 8.15 14.34 10.40
C LEU A 80 8.58 15.80 10.18
N GLY A 81 9.67 16.19 10.85
CA GLY A 81 10.40 17.41 10.54
C GLY A 81 11.29 17.23 9.31
N ARG A 82 11.68 18.36 8.70
CA ARG A 82 12.56 18.42 7.51
C ARG A 82 12.06 17.56 6.36
N LEU A 83 10.74 17.48 6.21
CA LEU A 83 10.11 16.67 5.20
C LEU A 83 10.53 17.12 3.80
N ARG A 84 10.82 16.15 2.94
CA ARG A 84 11.13 16.32 1.53
C ARG A 84 10.36 15.30 0.72
N THR A 85 9.82 15.76 -0.39
CA THR A 85 9.13 14.91 -1.36
C THR A 85 9.98 14.78 -2.61
N ASP A 86 10.11 13.54 -3.09
CA ASP A 86 10.83 13.18 -4.31
C ASP A 86 9.87 12.48 -5.27
N TYR A 87 9.69 13.04 -6.47
CA TYR A 87 8.77 12.53 -7.49
C TYR A 87 9.56 11.83 -8.60
N ALA A 88 9.95 10.57 -8.36
CA ALA A 88 10.68 9.79 -9.34
C ALA A 88 9.80 9.39 -10.54
N ALA A 89 8.51 9.12 -10.31
CA ALA A 89 7.53 8.89 -11.36
C ALA A 89 6.12 9.32 -10.94
N THR A 90 5.40 10.00 -11.84
CA THR A 90 4.01 10.42 -11.61
C THR A 90 2.98 9.53 -12.32
N GLY A 91 3.41 8.45 -12.99
CA GLY A 91 2.59 7.54 -13.79
C GLY A 91 2.90 7.60 -15.30
N PRO A 92 2.04 7.05 -16.18
CA PRO A 92 0.69 6.55 -15.91
C PRO A 92 0.60 5.09 -15.42
N ASN A 93 1.67 4.30 -15.53
CA ASN A 93 1.69 2.86 -15.24
C ASN A 93 2.02 2.53 -13.78
N LEU A 94 2.96 3.26 -13.19
CA LEU A 94 3.30 3.16 -11.77
C LEU A 94 3.75 4.54 -11.29
N THR A 95 3.16 5.02 -10.19
CA THR A 95 3.72 6.17 -9.48
C THR A 95 4.89 5.72 -8.61
N ASP A 96 5.86 6.59 -8.39
CA ASP A 96 7.03 6.36 -7.55
C ASP A 96 7.38 7.68 -6.87
N VAL A 97 6.79 7.91 -5.70
CA VAL A 97 6.94 9.16 -4.95
C VAL A 97 7.36 8.83 -3.52
N SER A 98 8.38 9.51 -3.03
CA SER A 98 8.94 9.28 -1.70
C SER A 98 8.82 10.50 -0.81
N TYR A 99 8.36 10.30 0.42
CA TYR A 99 8.34 11.26 1.51
C TYR A 99 9.45 10.89 2.51
N GLY A 100 10.40 11.79 2.71
CA GLY A 100 11.53 11.56 3.63
C GLY A 100 11.63 12.66 4.67
N GLY A 101 11.87 12.28 5.93
CA GLY A 101 12.00 13.23 7.03
C GLY A 101 12.58 12.59 8.29
N ILE A 102 12.57 13.34 9.39
CA ILE A 102 13.07 12.89 10.68
C ILE A 102 12.12 13.33 11.78
N THR A 103 11.91 12.52 12.82
CA THR A 103 11.13 12.94 13.99
C THR A 103 11.69 14.23 14.59
N ARG A 104 10.84 15.04 15.21
CA ARG A 104 11.24 16.37 15.72
C ARG A 104 12.33 16.33 16.77
N ASP A 105 12.42 15.25 17.53
CA ASP A 105 13.48 14.98 18.49
C ASP A 105 14.77 14.44 17.84
N GLY A 106 14.77 14.21 16.53
CA GLY A 106 15.93 13.78 15.77
C GLY A 106 16.24 12.28 15.87
N LYS A 107 15.35 11.47 16.46
CA LYS A 107 15.68 10.07 16.80
C LYS A 107 15.34 9.06 15.73
N ILE A 108 14.34 9.30 14.89
CA ILE A 108 13.90 8.35 13.86
C ILE A 108 13.93 9.06 12.51
N GLU A 109 14.81 8.61 11.62
CA GLU A 109 14.78 8.96 10.21
C GLU A 109 13.77 8.04 9.50
N ALA A 110 12.95 8.61 8.62
CA ALA A 110 11.89 7.92 7.91
C ALA A 110 11.97 8.23 6.41
N ARG A 111 11.85 7.20 5.58
CA ARG A 111 11.56 7.31 4.15
C ARG A 111 10.41 6.39 3.81
N ILE A 112 9.37 6.95 3.21
CA ILE A 112 8.19 6.22 2.76
C ILE A 112 8.03 6.44 1.27
N THR A 113 8.11 5.37 0.49
CA THR A 113 7.84 5.41 -0.96
C THR A 113 6.46 4.84 -1.24
N THR A 114 5.63 5.60 -1.95
CA THR A 114 4.26 5.25 -2.33
C THR A 114 4.19 4.92 -3.82
N GLN A 115 3.59 3.77 -4.16
CA GLN A 115 3.43 3.33 -5.54
C GLN A 115 1.99 2.86 -5.83
N LEU A 116 1.27 3.61 -6.67
CA LEU A 116 -0.03 3.24 -7.23
C LEU A 116 0.17 2.71 -8.65
N GLY A 117 -0.18 1.45 -8.87
CA GLY A 117 -0.11 0.81 -10.18
C GLY A 117 -1.37 1.04 -11.01
N ARG A 118 -1.22 1.23 -12.33
CA ARG A 118 -2.31 1.16 -13.29
C ARG A 118 -2.98 -0.20 -13.19
N THR A 119 -4.30 -0.19 -13.04
CA THR A 119 -5.13 -1.39 -12.96
C THR A 119 -6.57 -1.06 -13.37
N ASP A 120 -7.38 -2.10 -13.56
CA ASP A 120 -8.81 -2.08 -13.86
C ASP A 120 -9.64 -2.82 -12.81
N ASP A 121 -9.06 -3.14 -11.64
CA ASP A 121 -9.70 -3.93 -10.59
C ASP A 121 -10.15 -3.07 -9.40
N LEU A 122 -9.23 -2.60 -8.56
CA LEU A 122 -9.47 -1.82 -7.34
C LEU A 122 -8.26 -0.95 -7.00
N VAL A 123 -8.40 -0.07 -6.01
CA VAL A 123 -7.26 0.71 -5.53
C VAL A 123 -6.32 -0.19 -4.73
N ARG A 124 -5.08 -0.31 -5.23
CA ARG A 124 -3.98 -1.01 -4.60
C ARG A 124 -2.76 -0.10 -4.62
N VAL A 125 -2.33 0.32 -3.42
CA VAL A 125 -1.12 1.14 -3.26
C VAL A 125 -0.11 0.39 -2.42
N TYR A 126 1.14 0.43 -2.85
CA TYR A 126 2.25 -0.12 -2.09
C TYR A 126 2.96 1.01 -1.35
N TYR A 127 3.17 0.80 -0.05
CA TYR A 127 3.99 1.66 0.79
C TYR A 127 5.25 0.89 1.19
N HIS A 128 6.40 1.37 0.73
CA HIS A 128 7.69 0.89 1.17
C HIS A 128 8.17 1.77 2.30
N LEU A 129 8.21 1.20 3.50
CA LEU A 129 8.60 1.87 4.73
C LEU A 129 10.07 1.57 5.01
N ASP A 130 10.86 2.60 5.29
CA ASP A 130 12.25 2.50 5.77
C ASP A 130 12.43 3.45 6.95
N TYR A 131 12.71 2.89 8.14
CA TYR A 131 12.90 3.64 9.37
C TYR A 131 14.23 3.30 10.02
N ARG A 132 15.04 4.33 10.30
CA ARG A 132 16.33 4.20 11.00
C ARG A 132 16.26 4.90 12.35
N PHE A 133 16.53 4.15 13.41
CA PHE A 133 16.57 4.66 14.77
C PHE A 133 17.99 5.16 15.04
N LEU A 134 18.18 6.47 14.96
CA LEU A 134 19.50 7.13 15.11
C LEU A 134 19.95 7.16 16.58
N GLU A 135 18.99 7.20 17.49
CA GLU A 135 19.19 7.13 18.94
C GLU A 135 18.27 6.08 19.56
N GLU A 136 18.47 5.81 20.85
CA GLU A 136 17.55 4.98 21.61
C GLU A 136 16.19 5.65 21.73
N VAL A 137 15.13 4.92 21.37
CA VAL A 137 13.75 5.39 21.39
C VAL A 137 12.97 4.62 22.43
N ARG A 138 12.55 5.31 23.50
CA ARG A 138 11.48 4.84 24.37
C ARG A 138 10.13 5.34 23.84
N TYR A 139 9.11 4.50 23.89
CA TYR A 139 7.79 4.84 23.34
C TYR A 139 6.63 4.29 24.19
N ASP A 140 5.54 5.05 24.22
CA ASP A 140 4.22 4.56 24.67
C ASP A 140 3.37 4.09 23.50
N ARG A 141 3.64 4.61 22.30
CA ARG A 141 3.01 4.18 21.06
C ARG A 141 4.00 4.30 19.93
N LEU A 142 4.12 3.22 19.15
CA LEU A 142 4.94 3.20 17.95
C LEU A 142 4.23 2.37 16.88
N ALA A 143 3.77 3.04 15.83
CA ALA A 143 3.20 2.41 14.64
C ALA A 143 4.01 2.81 13.42
N LEU A 144 4.49 1.83 12.67
CA LEU A 144 5.19 2.02 11.40
C LEU A 144 4.22 2.46 10.29
N PHE A 145 2.98 1.99 10.36
CA PHE A 145 1.84 2.41 9.53
C PHE A 145 0.56 2.24 10.35
N GLN A 146 -0.38 3.18 10.22
CA GLN A 146 -1.70 3.12 10.87
C GLN A 146 -2.79 3.28 9.82
N MET A 147 -3.77 2.38 9.81
CA MET A 147 -5.04 2.53 9.08
C MET A 147 -6.12 3.04 10.04
N ALA A 148 -7.04 3.89 9.55
CA ALA A 148 -8.01 4.64 10.34
C ALA A 148 -7.32 5.57 11.36
N ALA A 149 -6.65 6.59 10.82
CA ALA A 149 -5.87 7.55 11.59
C ALA A 149 -6.66 8.23 12.73
N ASP A 150 -5.98 8.59 13.82
CA ASP A 150 -6.64 9.13 15.02
C ASP A 150 -7.60 10.31 14.79
N ARG A 151 -7.29 11.17 13.80
CA ARG A 151 -8.07 12.37 13.46
C ARG A 151 -8.74 12.27 12.07
N TYR A 152 -8.75 11.07 11.50
CA TYR A 152 -9.35 10.80 10.18
C TYR A 152 -9.78 9.34 10.01
N GLY A 153 -10.17 8.72 11.12
CA GLY A 153 -10.72 7.35 11.19
C GLY A 153 -12.22 7.36 11.42
N ASP A 154 -12.91 8.42 11.01
CA ASP A 154 -14.34 8.57 11.13
C ASP A 154 -15.03 8.04 9.88
N ASN A 155 -14.93 6.73 9.61
CA ASN A 155 -15.45 6.12 8.36
C ASN A 155 -16.51 5.05 8.62
N GLY A 156 -17.11 4.99 9.82
CA GLY A 156 -18.33 4.19 10.05
C GLY A 156 -18.24 2.66 9.96
N PHE A 157 -17.04 2.07 9.81
CA PHE A 157 -16.85 0.62 9.88
C PHE A 157 -17.37 0.04 11.19
N SER A 158 -18.12 -1.05 11.10
CA SER A 158 -18.73 -1.72 12.26
C SER A 158 -18.08 -3.06 12.58
N ARG A 159 -17.13 -3.53 11.75
CA ARG A 159 -16.39 -4.77 11.97
C ARG A 159 -14.92 -4.59 11.61
N TYR A 160 -14.07 -5.34 12.29
CA TYR A 160 -12.63 -5.33 12.11
C TYR A 160 -12.09 -6.75 12.29
N ALA A 161 -11.17 -7.13 11.41
CA ALA A 161 -10.68 -8.49 11.32
C ALA A 161 -9.19 -8.53 10.94
N TYR A 162 -8.51 -9.61 11.32
CA TYR A 162 -7.19 -9.93 10.79
C TYR A 162 -7.05 -11.43 10.57
N GLY A 163 -6.17 -11.78 9.64
CA GLY A 163 -5.98 -13.16 9.21
C GLY A 163 -4.70 -13.34 8.40
N ASP A 164 -4.60 -14.49 7.76
CA ASP A 164 -3.58 -14.80 6.77
C ASP A 164 -4.21 -15.40 5.50
N GLU A 165 -3.39 -15.91 4.59
CA GLU A 165 -3.84 -16.48 3.32
C GLU A 165 -4.83 -17.65 3.46
N GLU A 166 -4.87 -18.33 4.62
CA GLU A 166 -5.64 -19.56 4.85
C GLU A 166 -6.73 -19.38 5.92
N THR A 167 -6.49 -18.54 6.93
CA THR A 167 -7.34 -18.45 8.12
C THR A 167 -7.68 -17.01 8.50
N VAL A 168 -8.94 -16.78 8.88
CA VAL A 168 -9.36 -15.59 9.64
C VAL A 168 -9.10 -15.87 11.12
N HIS A 169 -8.14 -15.16 11.72
CA HIS A 169 -7.72 -15.40 13.11
C HIS A 169 -8.57 -14.62 14.11
N PHE A 170 -9.14 -13.50 13.67
CA PHE A 170 -9.91 -12.58 14.49
C PHE A 170 -10.94 -11.85 13.62
N ASP A 171 -12.17 -11.73 14.11
CA ASP A 171 -13.25 -11.02 13.44
C ASP A 171 -14.33 -10.59 14.45
N GLU A 172 -14.34 -9.32 14.81
CA GLU A 172 -15.21 -8.79 15.85
C GLU A 172 -15.98 -7.55 15.41
N ALA A 173 -17.08 -7.28 16.11
CA ALA A 173 -17.82 -6.03 15.96
C ALA A 173 -17.08 -4.89 16.67
N VAL A 174 -17.06 -3.70 16.06
CA VAL A 174 -16.56 -2.47 16.69
C VAL A 174 -17.45 -2.15 17.89
N PRO A 175 -16.93 -2.18 19.13
CA PRO A 175 -17.74 -1.83 20.29
C PRO A 175 -17.95 -0.33 20.36
N ASP A 176 -19.06 0.12 20.95
CA ASP A 176 -19.18 1.52 21.32
C ASP A 176 -18.34 1.79 22.58
N HIS A 177 -17.13 2.30 22.38
CA HIS A 177 -16.13 2.48 23.44
C HIS A 177 -15.88 3.94 23.84
N GLY A 178 -16.25 4.92 23.02
CA GLY A 178 -16.15 6.36 23.33
C GLY A 178 -14.76 6.88 23.69
N THR A 179 -13.70 6.12 23.40
CA THR A 179 -12.33 6.31 23.92
C THR A 179 -11.26 6.21 22.83
N THR A 180 -10.03 6.65 23.11
CA THR A 180 -8.87 6.51 22.19
C THR A 180 -7.72 5.78 22.87
N GLY A 181 -6.89 5.07 22.11
CA GLY A 181 -5.70 4.38 22.62
C GLY A 181 -5.87 2.86 22.71
N TYR A 182 -4.88 2.18 23.28
CA TYR A 182 -4.95 0.73 23.50
C TYR A 182 -6.00 0.39 24.54
N ALA A 183 -6.84 -0.60 24.28
CA ALA A 183 -7.82 -1.05 25.27
C ALA A 183 -7.15 -1.87 26.39
N SER A 184 -6.10 -2.61 26.05
CA SER A 184 -5.27 -3.40 26.95
C SER A 184 -3.85 -3.58 26.38
N GLU A 185 -2.90 -4.05 27.20
CA GLU A 185 -1.56 -4.42 26.68
C GLU A 185 -1.63 -5.59 25.69
N ALA A 186 -2.64 -6.47 25.78
CA ALA A 186 -2.83 -7.59 24.83
C ALA A 186 -3.17 -7.13 23.41
N ASP A 187 -3.54 -5.86 23.22
CA ASP A 187 -3.81 -5.26 21.92
C ASP A 187 -2.52 -4.74 21.24
N ARG A 188 -1.34 -5.00 21.80
CA ARG A 188 -0.05 -4.49 21.34
C ARG A 188 0.83 -5.64 20.89
N GLY A 189 1.61 -5.42 19.83
CA GLY A 189 2.60 -6.37 19.33
C GLY A 189 2.05 -7.78 19.06
N ILE A 190 0.82 -7.89 18.55
CA ILE A 190 0.19 -9.15 18.20
C ILE A 190 0.93 -9.74 16.99
N PRO A 191 1.55 -10.94 17.10
CA PRO A 191 2.27 -11.53 16.00
C PRO A 191 1.31 -11.98 14.90
N LEU A 192 1.57 -11.54 13.66
CA LEU A 192 0.87 -12.03 12.49
C LEU A 192 1.60 -13.24 11.90
N SER A 193 0.85 -14.31 11.66
CA SER A 193 1.34 -15.58 11.10
C SER A 193 1.03 -15.68 9.60
N GLY A 194 1.50 -16.76 8.96
CA GLY A 194 1.26 -17.00 7.53
C GLY A 194 2.22 -16.23 6.60
N ARG A 195 2.03 -16.41 5.30
CA ARG A 195 2.86 -15.84 4.23
C ARG A 195 2.29 -14.52 3.68
N SER A 196 0.99 -14.26 3.86
CA SER A 196 0.32 -13.01 3.44
C SER A 196 -0.63 -12.51 4.54
N PRO A 197 -0.12 -12.13 5.73
CA PRO A 197 -0.98 -11.66 6.80
C PRO A 197 -1.65 -10.33 6.43
N TRP A 198 -2.91 -10.20 6.83
CA TRP A 198 -3.76 -9.08 6.45
C TRP A 198 -4.64 -8.59 7.61
N VAL A 199 -5.07 -7.34 7.49
CA VAL A 199 -6.09 -6.73 8.37
C VAL A 199 -7.16 -6.04 7.54
N MET A 200 -8.36 -5.86 8.09
CA MET A 200 -9.50 -5.25 7.41
C MET A 200 -10.42 -4.50 8.37
N LEU A 201 -10.93 -3.36 7.94
CA LEU A 201 -12.11 -2.70 8.48
C LEU A 201 -13.23 -2.78 7.44
N TYR A 202 -14.42 -3.21 7.85
CA TYR A 202 -15.50 -3.52 6.93
C TYR A 202 -16.89 -3.33 7.55
N ALA A 203 -17.92 -3.61 6.77
CA ALA A 203 -19.33 -3.42 7.15
C ALA A 203 -19.60 -1.97 7.58
N ASN A 204 -19.20 -1.02 6.72
CA ASN A 204 -19.42 0.39 6.96
C ASN A 204 -20.92 0.74 6.98
N THR A 205 -21.31 1.55 7.96
CA THR A 205 -22.71 1.90 8.25
C THR A 205 -23.11 3.28 7.73
N TRP A 206 -22.17 4.06 7.20
CA TRP A 206 -22.40 5.43 6.75
C TRP A 206 -22.96 5.45 5.32
N ARG A 207 -24.29 5.62 5.25
CA ARG A 207 -25.09 5.52 4.01
C ARG A 207 -25.60 6.86 3.50
N GLU A 208 -25.41 7.93 4.25
CA GLU A 208 -25.97 9.24 3.95
C GLU A 208 -25.12 10.03 2.94
N GLY A 209 -25.74 11.04 2.31
CA GLY A 209 -25.08 11.95 1.36
C GLY A 209 -25.00 11.42 -0.08
N ASP A 210 -24.52 12.28 -0.98
CA ASP A 210 -24.41 11.96 -2.41
C ASP A 210 -23.20 11.06 -2.73
N LEU A 211 -22.25 10.94 -1.80
CA LEU A 211 -21.05 10.10 -1.92
C LEU A 211 -20.96 9.14 -0.72
N PRO A 212 -21.84 8.13 -0.66
CA PRO A 212 -21.92 7.26 0.51
C PRO A 212 -20.64 6.43 0.69
N GLU A 213 -20.20 6.31 1.94
CA GLU A 213 -18.93 5.66 2.30
C GLU A 213 -19.07 4.14 2.45
N HIS A 214 -20.27 3.63 2.73
CA HIS A 214 -20.49 2.19 2.93
C HIS A 214 -20.21 1.27 1.73
N LEU A 215 -19.85 1.83 0.57
CA LEU A 215 -19.63 1.08 -0.66
C LEU A 215 -18.20 0.55 -0.83
N ALA A 216 -17.33 0.75 0.18
CA ALA A 216 -16.01 0.15 0.21
C ALA A 216 -15.56 -0.23 1.62
N ASN A 217 -14.61 -1.17 1.64
CA ASN A 217 -13.87 -1.59 2.81
C ASN A 217 -12.43 -1.07 2.71
N VAL A 218 -11.66 -1.15 3.78
CA VAL A 218 -10.23 -0.85 3.77
C VAL A 218 -9.44 -1.93 4.48
N GLY A 219 -8.24 -2.22 4.00
CA GLY A 219 -7.37 -3.20 4.61
C GLY A 219 -5.94 -3.06 4.13
N PHE A 220 -5.03 -3.80 4.75
CA PHE A 220 -3.69 -3.94 4.20
C PHE A 220 -3.17 -5.37 4.36
N VAL A 221 -2.24 -5.72 3.47
CA VAL A 221 -1.45 -6.97 3.53
C VAL A 221 0.01 -6.60 3.73
N ILE A 222 0.70 -7.34 4.60
CA ILE A 222 2.16 -7.19 4.73
C ILE A 222 2.83 -8.14 3.74
N ARG A 223 3.52 -7.57 2.74
CA ARG A 223 4.16 -8.32 1.65
C ARG A 223 5.65 -8.58 1.91
N ASP A 224 6.28 -7.72 2.70
CA ASP A 224 7.65 -7.89 3.19
C ASP A 224 7.81 -7.18 4.54
N TYR A 225 8.64 -7.74 5.43
CA TYR A 225 8.91 -7.17 6.75
C TYR A 225 10.25 -7.64 7.28
N ARG A 226 11.07 -6.68 7.75
CA ARG A 226 12.30 -6.95 8.47
C ARG A 226 12.55 -5.83 9.48
N ALA A 227 12.59 -6.18 10.76
CA ALA A 227 12.98 -5.29 11.84
C ALA A 227 14.28 -5.79 12.48
N GLN A 228 15.37 -5.05 12.30
CA GLN A 228 16.60 -5.25 13.06
C GLN A 228 16.57 -4.32 14.28
N LEU A 229 16.37 -4.90 15.46
CA LEU A 229 16.25 -4.20 16.73
C LEU A 229 17.51 -4.48 17.56
N GLY A 230 18.47 -3.54 17.54
CA GLY A 230 19.82 -3.78 18.05
C GLY A 230 20.50 -4.95 17.32
N ALA A 231 20.81 -6.01 18.06
CA ALA A 231 21.45 -7.21 17.53
C ALA A 231 20.45 -8.26 17.00
N GLU A 232 19.16 -8.12 17.30
CA GLU A 232 18.13 -9.09 16.92
C GLU A 232 17.50 -8.74 15.59
N VAL A 233 17.13 -9.77 14.81
CA VAL A 233 16.42 -9.61 13.55
C VAL A 233 15.09 -10.34 13.63
N HIS A 234 14.02 -9.59 13.39
CA HIS A 234 12.63 -10.06 13.40
C HIS A 234 12.05 -9.94 11.99
N THR A 235 11.63 -11.05 11.40
CA THR A 235 11.00 -11.09 10.06
C THR A 235 9.51 -11.41 10.13
N ARG A 236 8.97 -11.61 11.33
CA ARG A 236 7.53 -11.76 11.55
C ARG A 236 6.93 -10.37 11.81
N PRO A 237 5.94 -9.91 11.02
CA PRO A 237 5.25 -8.67 11.30
C PRO A 237 4.36 -8.79 12.54
N HIS A 238 4.13 -7.67 13.20
CA HIS A 238 3.26 -7.58 14.36
C HIS A 238 2.28 -6.43 14.15
N ILE A 239 1.08 -6.54 14.70
CA ILE A 239 0.11 -5.44 14.70
C ILE A 239 -0.24 -4.99 16.10
N ASN A 240 -0.72 -3.75 16.20
CA ASN A 240 -1.50 -3.31 17.34
C ASN A 240 -2.95 -3.05 16.91
N ILE A 241 -3.88 -3.26 17.83
CA ILE A 241 -5.28 -2.88 17.71
C ILE A 241 -5.50 -1.66 18.60
N ILE A 242 -6.01 -0.57 18.03
CA ILE A 242 -6.19 0.68 18.77
C ILE A 242 -7.59 1.25 18.59
N ARG A 243 -8.11 1.85 19.66
CA ARG A 243 -9.36 2.61 19.62
C ARG A 243 -9.10 4.00 19.05
N THR A 244 -9.91 4.42 18.10
CA THR A 244 -10.01 5.80 17.64
C THR A 244 -11.43 6.31 17.87
N ASN A 245 -11.54 7.60 18.16
CA ASN A 245 -12.83 8.25 18.38
C ASN A 245 -12.78 9.65 17.77
N ASN A 246 -13.08 9.70 16.49
CA ASN A 246 -13.28 10.91 15.75
C ASN A 246 -14.77 10.93 15.37
N ARG A 247 -15.61 11.61 16.15
CA ARG A 247 -17.09 11.62 16.05
C ARG A 247 -17.80 10.32 16.49
N SER A 248 -17.23 9.15 16.23
CA SER A 248 -17.77 7.85 16.66
C SER A 248 -16.67 6.86 17.01
N SER A 249 -17.01 5.87 17.84
CA SER A 249 -16.16 4.71 18.14
C SER A 249 -15.73 3.99 16.87
N GLN A 250 -14.42 3.78 16.70
CA GLN A 250 -13.82 3.05 15.59
C GLN A 250 -12.57 2.28 16.06
N MET A 251 -12.27 1.18 15.38
CA MET A 251 -11.02 0.45 15.57
C MET A 251 -10.03 0.76 14.44
N ALA A 252 -8.76 0.78 14.79
CA ALA A 252 -7.65 0.98 13.87
C ALA A 252 -6.63 -0.15 14.04
N PHE A 253 -5.94 -0.44 12.94
CA PHE A 253 -4.82 -1.37 12.92
C PHE A 253 -3.52 -0.62 12.68
N GLU A 254 -2.51 -0.97 13.45
CA GLU A 254 -1.16 -0.44 13.35
C GLU A 254 -0.19 -1.55 12.99
N LEU A 255 0.64 -1.38 11.97
CA LEU A 255 1.85 -2.20 11.82
C LEU A 255 2.84 -1.79 12.91
N GLY A 256 3.16 -2.71 13.81
CA GLY A 256 3.99 -2.47 14.99
C GLY A 256 5.32 -3.22 14.97
N LEU A 257 5.99 -3.17 16.13
CA LEU A 257 7.15 -4.00 16.45
C LEU A 257 6.71 -5.16 17.35
N PRO A 258 7.49 -6.26 17.44
CA PRO A 258 7.25 -7.30 18.42
C PRO A 258 7.18 -6.72 19.84
N GLU A 259 6.21 -7.17 20.64
CA GLU A 259 6.21 -6.89 22.07
C GLU A 259 7.27 -7.79 22.74
N GLY A 260 8.51 -7.31 22.77
CA GLY A 260 9.65 -8.08 23.27
C GLY A 260 10.89 -7.26 23.67
N ALA A 261 10.89 -5.94 23.47
CA ALA A 261 11.90 -5.10 24.10
C ALA A 261 11.47 -4.83 25.54
N GLU A 262 12.19 -5.37 26.52
CA GLU A 262 12.03 -4.98 27.93
C GLU A 262 11.95 -3.44 28.02
N GLY A 263 10.76 -2.92 28.35
CA GLY A 263 10.53 -1.49 28.56
C GLY A 263 10.12 -0.63 27.35
N ARG A 264 9.68 -1.19 26.21
CA ARG A 264 9.25 -0.40 25.02
C ARG A 264 10.36 0.51 24.52
N VAL A 265 11.52 -0.09 24.30
CA VAL A 265 12.75 0.59 23.89
C VAL A 265 13.23 0.02 22.56
N VAL A 266 13.51 0.88 21.59
CA VAL A 266 14.22 0.51 20.36
C VAL A 266 15.66 1.00 20.48
N PRO A 267 16.66 0.10 20.43
CA PRO A 267 18.07 0.50 20.52
C PRO A 267 18.50 1.42 19.36
N ALA A 268 19.44 2.32 19.65
CA ALA A 268 20.10 3.10 18.60
C ALA A 268 20.76 2.19 17.54
N GLY A 269 20.74 2.60 16.28
CA GLY A 269 21.23 1.84 15.14
C GLY A 269 20.26 0.79 14.60
N SER A 270 19.06 0.66 15.19
CA SER A 270 18.01 -0.24 14.68
C SER A 270 17.49 0.23 13.32
N HIS A 271 17.04 -0.71 12.49
CA HIS A 271 16.55 -0.46 11.14
C HIS A 271 15.34 -1.34 10.85
N VAL A 272 14.25 -0.74 10.36
CA VAL A 272 13.02 -1.45 10.06
C VAL A 272 12.58 -1.13 8.64
N THR A 273 12.36 -2.17 7.85
CA THR A 273 11.81 -2.08 6.50
C THR A 273 10.55 -2.91 6.38
N ALA A 274 9.56 -2.41 5.63
CA ALA A 274 8.36 -3.18 5.32
C ALA A 274 7.76 -2.76 3.98
N THR A 275 7.05 -3.68 3.34
CA THR A 275 6.15 -3.36 2.22
C THR A 275 4.72 -3.64 2.63
N VAL A 276 3.94 -2.57 2.76
CA VAL A 276 2.50 -2.61 3.03
C VAL A 276 1.77 -2.46 1.72
N GLU A 277 0.89 -3.40 1.40
CA GLU A 277 -0.07 -3.27 0.32
C GLU A 277 -1.40 -2.79 0.90
N TYR A 278 -1.71 -1.52 0.71
CA TYR A 278 -2.94 -0.88 1.16
C TYR A 278 -4.04 -1.02 0.09
N LEU A 279 -5.21 -1.49 0.52
CA LEU A 279 -6.30 -1.94 -0.35
C LEU A 279 -7.60 -1.23 0.00
N VAL A 280 -8.34 -0.84 -1.04
CA VAL A 280 -9.69 -0.25 -0.92
C VAL A 280 -10.69 -1.09 -1.72
N PRO A 281 -11.00 -2.32 -1.27
CA PRO A 281 -11.91 -3.18 -2.01
C PRO A 281 -13.35 -2.67 -1.99
N PRO A 282 -14.11 -2.85 -3.07
CA PRO A 282 -15.55 -2.56 -3.08
C PRO A 282 -16.29 -3.41 -2.04
N ALA A 283 -17.34 -2.86 -1.43
CA ALA A 283 -18.15 -3.54 -0.41
C ALA A 283 -19.52 -4.01 -0.92
N ASP A 284 -19.89 -3.68 -2.16
CA ASP A 284 -21.16 -4.10 -2.78
C ASP A 284 -20.92 -4.52 -4.23
N LYS A 285 -21.19 -5.81 -4.51
CA LYS A 285 -21.06 -6.36 -5.86
C LYS A 285 -21.96 -5.67 -6.88
N ALA A 286 -23.18 -5.28 -6.50
CA ALA A 286 -24.12 -4.64 -7.41
C ALA A 286 -23.69 -3.22 -7.80
N ARG A 287 -22.83 -2.57 -6.99
CA ARG A 287 -22.26 -1.24 -7.28
C ARG A 287 -20.92 -1.32 -7.99
N TYR A 288 -20.21 -2.44 -7.92
CA TYR A 288 -18.97 -2.62 -8.66
C TYR A 288 -19.25 -2.73 -10.17
N TYR A 289 -18.64 -1.86 -10.97
CA TYR A 289 -18.81 -1.84 -12.43
C TYR A 289 -17.53 -2.16 -13.20
N GLY A 290 -16.47 -2.59 -12.51
CA GLY A 290 -15.24 -3.06 -13.15
C GLY A 290 -15.37 -4.45 -13.76
N GLU A 291 -14.36 -4.85 -14.53
CA GLU A 291 -14.39 -6.08 -15.35
C GLU A 291 -13.50 -7.19 -14.81
N ALA A 292 -12.76 -6.94 -13.72
CA ALA A 292 -11.83 -7.89 -13.13
C ALA A 292 -12.51 -9.23 -12.85
N ASP A 293 -12.09 -10.27 -13.56
CA ASP A 293 -12.70 -11.60 -13.56
C ASP A 293 -12.78 -12.23 -12.17
N TYR A 294 -11.78 -12.01 -11.31
CA TYR A 294 -11.87 -12.49 -9.92
C TYR A 294 -12.98 -11.82 -9.12
N LEU A 295 -13.22 -10.51 -9.29
CA LEU A 295 -14.25 -9.78 -8.56
C LEU A 295 -15.63 -10.10 -9.13
N THR A 296 -15.77 -10.18 -10.44
CA THR A 296 -17.06 -10.48 -11.10
C THR A 296 -17.53 -11.91 -10.83
N GLN A 297 -16.61 -12.86 -10.61
CA GLN A 297 -16.92 -14.25 -10.26
C GLN A 297 -17.24 -14.48 -8.77
N LEU A 298 -16.88 -13.57 -7.86
CA LEU A 298 -17.18 -13.72 -6.43
C LEU A 298 -18.67 -13.68 -6.14
N LEU A 299 -19.13 -14.40 -5.12
CA LEU A 299 -20.52 -14.28 -4.66
C LEU A 299 -20.74 -12.88 -4.05
N PRO A 300 -21.95 -12.28 -4.16
CA PRO A 300 -22.24 -10.97 -3.57
C PRO A 300 -21.83 -10.86 -2.09
N ALA A 301 -22.13 -11.88 -1.29
CA ALA A 301 -21.80 -11.92 0.14
C ALA A 301 -20.30 -11.79 0.44
N SER A 302 -19.43 -12.17 -0.50
CA SER A 302 -17.96 -12.09 -0.33
C SER A 302 -17.46 -10.64 -0.27
N PHE A 303 -18.23 -9.68 -0.77
CA PHE A 303 -17.90 -8.24 -0.69
C PHE A 303 -18.23 -7.66 0.70
N GLU A 304 -19.07 -8.35 1.47
CA GLU A 304 -19.60 -7.90 2.76
C GLU A 304 -18.91 -8.60 3.96
N ASN A 305 -17.95 -9.49 3.70
CA ASN A 305 -17.24 -10.26 4.71
C ASN A 305 -15.71 -10.31 4.44
N THR A 306 -15.00 -11.13 5.19
CA THR A 306 -13.54 -11.28 5.11
C THR A 306 -13.03 -12.07 3.90
N ASP A 307 -13.92 -12.75 3.15
CA ASP A 307 -13.53 -13.64 2.04
C ASP A 307 -12.79 -12.86 0.94
N LEU A 308 -13.25 -11.65 0.60
CA LEU A 308 -12.59 -10.82 -0.39
C LEU A 308 -11.18 -10.41 0.05
N MET A 309 -10.99 -10.02 1.31
CA MET A 309 -9.67 -9.63 1.81
C MET A 309 -8.72 -10.83 1.90
N GLN A 310 -9.19 -11.97 2.40
CA GLN A 310 -8.41 -13.20 2.42
C GLN A 310 -7.97 -13.60 1.00
N ARG A 311 -8.88 -13.52 0.03
CA ARG A 311 -8.55 -13.80 -1.37
C ARG A 311 -7.54 -12.80 -1.94
N LEU A 312 -7.68 -11.51 -1.66
CA LEU A 312 -6.71 -10.49 -2.08
C LEU A 312 -5.32 -10.75 -1.49
N ALA A 313 -5.25 -11.19 -0.23
CA ALA A 313 -4.01 -11.55 0.44
C ALA A 313 -3.37 -12.81 -0.16
N ALA A 314 -4.16 -13.87 -0.36
CA ALA A 314 -3.70 -15.15 -0.88
C ALA A 314 -3.30 -15.08 -2.38
N ASP A 315 -4.23 -14.66 -3.24
CA ASP A 315 -4.09 -14.79 -4.69
C ASP A 315 -3.20 -13.70 -5.29
N ASN A 316 -3.17 -12.47 -4.73
CA ASN A 316 -2.28 -11.42 -5.25
C ASN A 316 -0.82 -11.57 -4.79
N ARG A 317 -0.52 -12.62 -4.03
CA ARG A 317 0.84 -12.86 -3.63
C ARG A 317 1.68 -13.34 -4.80
N LEU A 318 2.84 -12.72 -4.99
CA LEU A 318 3.75 -13.07 -6.07
C LEU A 318 4.86 -14.03 -5.62
N GLU A 319 5.18 -14.97 -6.51
CA GLU A 319 6.44 -15.71 -6.47
C GLU A 319 7.21 -15.42 -7.76
N LEU A 320 8.46 -14.97 -7.62
CA LEU A 320 9.30 -14.52 -8.72
C LEU A 320 10.54 -15.42 -8.82
N VAL A 321 10.79 -15.96 -10.02
CA VAL A 321 12.03 -16.66 -10.35
C VAL A 321 12.67 -15.97 -11.55
N VAL A 322 13.79 -15.30 -11.32
CA VAL A 322 14.56 -14.64 -12.38
C VAL A 322 15.58 -15.64 -12.94
N VAL A 323 15.46 -15.94 -14.24
CA VAL A 323 16.38 -16.82 -14.99
C VAL A 323 17.56 -16.01 -15.54
N ARG A 324 17.33 -14.75 -15.90
CA ARG A 324 18.35 -13.80 -16.33
C ARG A 324 18.02 -12.40 -15.80
N GLY A 325 19.04 -11.70 -15.29
CA GLY A 325 18.88 -10.48 -14.49
C GLY A 325 19.01 -10.81 -13.01
N GLU A 326 18.64 -9.86 -12.14
CA GLU A 326 18.65 -10.05 -10.69
C GLU A 326 17.34 -9.53 -10.08
N ALA A 327 16.70 -10.33 -9.21
CA ALA A 327 15.53 -9.85 -8.49
C ALA A 327 15.95 -8.81 -7.44
N ARG A 328 15.36 -7.61 -7.49
CA ARG A 328 15.54 -6.55 -6.49
C ARG A 328 14.38 -6.54 -5.48
N ARG A 329 13.16 -6.72 -5.97
CA ARG A 329 11.94 -6.81 -5.14
C ARG A 329 10.92 -7.74 -5.79
N VAL A 330 10.13 -8.44 -4.97
CA VAL A 330 9.09 -9.36 -5.45
C VAL A 330 7.73 -8.67 -5.62
N GLN A 331 7.35 -7.74 -4.74
CA GLN A 331 6.04 -7.09 -4.80
C GLN A 331 6.11 -5.60 -4.40
N PRO A 332 5.82 -4.67 -5.33
CA PRO A 332 5.80 -4.88 -6.79
C PRO A 332 7.12 -5.47 -7.30
N VAL A 333 7.08 -6.09 -8.49
CA VAL A 333 8.26 -6.75 -9.04
C VAL A 333 9.26 -5.70 -9.50
N GLU A 334 10.51 -5.82 -9.06
CA GLU A 334 11.64 -5.07 -9.60
C GLU A 334 12.77 -6.03 -9.95
N ILE A 335 13.29 -5.90 -11.17
CA ILE A 335 14.36 -6.75 -11.70
C ILE A 335 15.44 -5.86 -12.30
N GLU A 336 16.69 -6.12 -11.91
CA GLU A 336 17.86 -5.57 -12.58
C GLU A 336 18.07 -6.27 -13.93
N ALA A 337 18.20 -5.50 -15.00
CA ALA A 337 18.54 -6.03 -16.30
C ALA A 337 19.98 -6.57 -16.35
N ALA A 338 20.16 -7.70 -17.04
CA ALA A 338 21.46 -8.17 -17.49
C ALA A 338 21.85 -7.50 -18.81
N ALA A 339 23.15 -7.33 -19.03
CA ALA A 339 23.67 -6.87 -20.31
C ALA A 339 23.36 -7.88 -21.45
N GLY A 340 23.09 -7.37 -22.65
CA GLY A 340 22.96 -8.15 -23.89
C GLY A 340 21.59 -8.05 -24.57
N MET A 341 21.28 -9.00 -25.46
CA MET A 341 20.05 -8.98 -26.26
C MET A 341 18.78 -9.34 -25.50
N VAL A 342 18.88 -10.06 -24.37
CA VAL A 342 17.73 -10.32 -23.49
C VAL A 342 18.08 -9.68 -22.15
N ALA A 343 17.43 -8.57 -21.83
CA ALA A 343 17.69 -7.83 -20.60
C ALA A 343 17.27 -8.65 -19.38
N THR A 344 16.12 -9.31 -19.43
CA THR A 344 15.65 -10.18 -18.35
C THR A 344 14.80 -11.32 -18.89
N GLN A 345 14.78 -12.44 -18.16
CA GLN A 345 13.84 -13.53 -18.34
C GLN A 345 13.43 -14.03 -16.96
N PHE A 346 12.14 -14.15 -16.72
CA PHE A 346 11.62 -14.49 -15.40
C PHE A 346 10.30 -15.25 -15.49
N ARG A 347 9.99 -15.97 -14.41
CA ARG A 347 8.71 -16.63 -14.18
C ARG A 347 8.02 -15.94 -13.04
N LEU A 348 6.75 -15.63 -13.23
CA LEU A 348 5.91 -14.98 -12.25
C LEU A 348 4.73 -15.90 -11.95
N HIS A 349 4.49 -16.17 -10.67
CA HIS A 349 3.37 -16.95 -10.19
C HIS A 349 2.50 -16.11 -9.24
N GLY A 350 1.18 -16.27 -9.32
CA GLY A 350 0.19 -15.51 -8.53
C GLY A 350 -0.22 -14.20 -9.21
N GLY A 351 -0.76 -13.26 -8.44
CA GLY A 351 -1.21 -11.97 -8.93
C GLY A 351 -2.72 -11.91 -9.20
N LEU A 352 -3.28 -10.73 -9.00
CA LEU A 352 -4.67 -10.37 -9.30
C LEU A 352 -4.70 -9.07 -10.09
N GLY A 353 -5.51 -9.06 -11.16
CA GLY A 353 -5.57 -7.93 -12.08
C GLY A 353 -4.22 -7.67 -12.73
N TYR A 354 -3.79 -6.41 -12.72
CA TYR A 354 -2.53 -5.97 -13.29
C TYR A 354 -1.40 -5.87 -12.25
N VAL A 355 -0.32 -6.62 -12.48
CA VAL A 355 0.87 -6.64 -11.64
C VAL A 355 1.94 -5.69 -12.22
N PRO A 356 2.38 -4.65 -11.48
CA PRO A 356 3.48 -3.81 -11.92
C PRO A 356 4.81 -4.58 -11.90
N VAL A 357 5.57 -4.45 -12.98
CA VAL A 357 6.90 -5.01 -13.18
C VAL A 357 7.83 -3.91 -13.68
N THR A 358 8.83 -3.56 -12.87
CA THR A 358 9.89 -2.61 -13.24
C THR A 358 11.16 -3.36 -13.60
N ILE A 359 11.75 -3.02 -14.73
CA ILE A 359 13.04 -3.55 -15.21
C ILE A 359 14.03 -2.39 -15.24
N GLU A 360 14.96 -2.37 -14.29
CA GLU A 360 15.97 -1.34 -14.08
C GLU A 360 17.26 -1.62 -14.87
N GLY A 361 18.16 -0.64 -14.95
CA GLY A 361 19.53 -0.83 -15.47
C GLY A 361 19.62 -0.95 -17.01
N LEU A 362 18.61 -0.49 -17.74
CA LEU A 362 18.63 -0.53 -19.20
C LEU A 362 19.46 0.62 -19.77
N ALA A 363 20.30 0.35 -20.76
CA ALA A 363 21.16 1.37 -21.38
C ALA A 363 20.39 2.42 -22.22
N ARG A 364 19.11 2.16 -22.52
CA ARG A 364 18.26 3.02 -23.35
C ARG A 364 16.78 2.76 -23.03
N PRO A 365 15.89 3.77 -23.22
CA PRO A 365 14.47 3.64 -22.92
C PRO A 365 13.69 2.91 -24.02
N ASP A 366 14.30 2.60 -25.17
CA ASP A 366 13.61 2.12 -26.37
C ASP A 366 14.27 0.88 -27.00
N GLY A 367 13.60 0.37 -28.05
CA GLY A 367 14.08 -0.81 -28.78
C GLY A 367 14.11 -2.08 -27.92
N TRP A 368 13.23 -2.15 -26.92
CA TRP A 368 12.96 -3.32 -26.10
C TRP A 368 11.54 -3.82 -26.38
N ARG A 369 11.36 -5.13 -26.25
CA ARG A 369 10.08 -5.82 -26.46
C ARG A 369 9.88 -6.82 -25.33
N LEU A 370 8.80 -6.65 -24.59
CA LEU A 370 8.36 -7.62 -23.60
C LEU A 370 7.62 -8.75 -24.32
N GLU A 371 7.97 -9.99 -24.00
CA GLU A 371 7.38 -11.19 -24.58
C GLU A 371 6.93 -12.15 -23.47
N GLN A 372 5.83 -12.86 -23.70
CA GLN A 372 5.30 -13.93 -22.85
C GLN A 372 5.42 -15.27 -23.57
N ARG A 373 5.70 -16.34 -22.82
CA ARG A 373 5.71 -17.71 -23.33
C ARG A 373 4.27 -18.25 -23.41
N ILE A 374 3.73 -18.44 -24.62
CA ILE A 374 2.38 -18.97 -24.86
C ILE A 374 2.47 -20.11 -25.88
N GLY A 375 1.92 -21.28 -25.55
CA GLY A 375 1.89 -22.43 -26.46
C GLY A 375 3.28 -22.97 -26.83
N GLY A 376 4.31 -22.64 -26.05
CA GLY A 376 5.70 -23.00 -26.36
C GLY A 376 6.44 -21.96 -27.21
N ASP A 377 5.80 -20.88 -27.63
CA ASP A 377 6.42 -19.79 -28.40
C ASP A 377 6.47 -18.50 -27.59
N TRP A 378 7.35 -17.58 -28.00
CA TRP A 378 7.42 -16.24 -27.42
C TRP A 378 6.55 -15.29 -28.24
N GLN A 379 5.58 -14.67 -27.59
CA GLN A 379 4.67 -13.71 -28.20
C GLN A 379 4.84 -12.35 -27.54
N ARG A 380 4.80 -11.27 -28.32
CA ARG A 380 4.85 -9.92 -27.78
C ARG A 380 3.68 -9.72 -26.80
N VAL A 381 3.97 -9.16 -25.64
CA VAL A 381 2.93 -8.63 -24.76
C VAL A 381 2.47 -7.31 -25.36
N ASP A 382 1.20 -7.25 -25.75
CA ASP A 382 0.57 -6.04 -26.23
C ASP A 382 -0.78 -5.87 -25.52
N GLN A 383 -0.91 -4.77 -24.79
CA GLN A 383 -2.10 -4.43 -24.00
C GLN A 383 -2.56 -3.01 -24.34
N SER A 384 -2.20 -2.53 -25.54
CA SER A 384 -2.52 -1.19 -25.97
C SER A 384 -4.03 -0.97 -26.06
N VAL A 385 -4.52 0.11 -25.46
CA VAL A 385 -5.81 0.69 -25.85
C VAL A 385 -5.55 1.87 -26.78
N GLU A 386 -4.65 2.77 -26.38
CA GLU A 386 -4.18 3.89 -27.19
C GLU A 386 -2.65 3.87 -27.34
N GLY A 387 -2.16 3.24 -28.42
CA GLY A 387 -0.75 3.23 -28.78
C GLY A 387 0.12 2.36 -27.85
N ASN A 388 0.90 2.98 -26.96
CA ASN A 388 1.87 2.30 -26.08
C ASN A 388 1.56 2.54 -24.58
N ASP A 389 0.29 2.78 -24.26
CA ASP A 389 -0.23 3.14 -22.92
C ASP A 389 -0.11 2.06 -21.83
N TYR A 390 0.50 0.93 -22.13
CA TYR A 390 0.70 -0.21 -21.20
C TYR A 390 2.12 -0.32 -20.65
N TRP A 391 3.00 0.62 -20.99
CA TRP A 391 4.33 0.74 -20.38
C TRP A 391 4.80 2.19 -20.30
N GLN A 392 5.73 2.47 -19.39
CA GLN A 392 6.41 3.75 -19.30
C GLN A 392 7.93 3.55 -19.16
N ALA A 393 8.71 4.50 -19.67
CA ALA A 393 10.14 4.59 -19.42
C ALA A 393 10.45 5.66 -18.39
N LEU A 394 11.41 5.38 -17.51
CA LEU A 394 11.95 6.30 -16.52
C LEU A 394 13.44 6.51 -16.79
N ASP A 395 13.88 7.77 -16.75
CA ASP A 395 15.30 8.11 -16.76
C ASP A 395 15.83 8.09 -15.32
N ARG A 396 16.80 7.23 -15.05
CA ARG A 396 17.47 7.09 -13.74
C ARG A 396 18.85 7.77 -13.75
N GLY A 397 19.12 8.63 -14.72
CA GLY A 397 20.37 9.37 -14.85
C GLY A 397 21.55 8.45 -15.12
N THR A 398 22.53 8.41 -14.21
CA THR A 398 23.73 7.58 -14.37
C THR A 398 23.45 6.09 -14.29
N ASP A 399 22.32 5.71 -13.69
CA ASP A 399 21.91 4.30 -13.54
C ASP A 399 21.16 3.77 -14.78
N GLY A 400 21.02 4.60 -15.82
CA GLY A 400 20.39 4.24 -17.08
C GLY A 400 18.88 4.48 -17.06
N PHE A 401 18.12 3.53 -17.59
CA PHE A 401 16.68 3.63 -17.75
C PHE A 401 15.96 2.48 -17.07
N ALA A 402 14.76 2.75 -16.59
CA ALA A 402 13.81 1.74 -16.15
C ALA A 402 12.67 1.62 -17.16
N LEU A 403 12.17 0.40 -17.39
CA LEU A 403 10.89 0.18 -18.05
C LEU A 403 9.90 -0.43 -17.06
N VAL A 404 8.72 0.18 -16.96
CA VAL A 404 7.63 -0.31 -16.12
C VAL A 404 6.52 -0.83 -17.01
N PHE A 405 6.07 -2.06 -16.74
CA PHE A 405 4.92 -2.69 -17.36
C PHE A 405 3.87 -3.03 -16.30
N ASN A 406 2.59 -3.05 -16.67
CA ASN A 406 1.55 -3.64 -15.85
C ASN A 406 1.10 -4.92 -16.55
N LEU A 407 1.35 -6.08 -15.95
CA LEU A 407 1.08 -7.38 -16.58
C LEU A 407 -0.18 -7.99 -16.00
N HIS A 408 -1.14 -8.34 -16.85
CA HIS A 408 -2.26 -9.16 -16.41
C HIS A 408 -1.75 -10.58 -16.13
N ASN A 409 -1.40 -10.85 -14.86
CA ASN A 409 -0.77 -12.10 -14.45
C ASN A 409 -1.68 -12.88 -13.51
N ARG A 410 -1.98 -14.12 -13.92
CA ARG A 410 -2.64 -15.13 -13.10
C ARG A 410 -1.97 -16.47 -13.27
N GLY A 411 -1.92 -17.24 -12.19
CA GLY A 411 -1.23 -18.52 -12.18
C GLY A 411 0.24 -18.30 -12.55
N ARG A 412 0.84 -19.28 -13.23
CA ARG A 412 2.27 -19.26 -13.58
C ARG A 412 2.47 -18.85 -15.02
N GLN A 413 3.19 -17.76 -15.23
CA GLN A 413 3.57 -17.24 -16.54
C GLN A 413 5.09 -17.09 -16.64
N GLU A 414 5.60 -17.04 -17.87
CA GLU A 414 7.01 -16.81 -18.15
C GLU A 414 7.15 -15.64 -19.14
N TYR A 415 8.01 -14.68 -18.79
CA TYR A 415 8.22 -13.44 -19.52
C TYR A 415 9.70 -13.23 -19.83
N ARG A 416 9.99 -12.44 -20.86
CA ARG A 416 11.33 -11.90 -21.13
C ARG A 416 11.27 -10.53 -21.76
N LEU A 417 12.27 -9.69 -21.47
CA LEU A 417 12.50 -8.43 -22.17
C LEU A 417 13.67 -8.61 -23.14
N THR A 418 13.42 -8.49 -24.43
CA THR A 418 14.41 -8.68 -25.49
C THR A 418 14.58 -7.42 -26.33
N ARG A 419 15.77 -7.22 -26.91
CA ARG A 419 16.05 -6.13 -27.82
C ARG A 419 15.31 -6.37 -29.14
N SER A 420 14.56 -5.37 -29.61
CA SER A 420 13.97 -5.37 -30.95
C SER A 420 15.11 -5.24 -31.97
N LEU A 421 15.11 -6.12 -32.97
CA LEU A 421 16.04 -6.07 -34.12
C LEU A 421 15.42 -5.32 -35.32
N ASP A 422 14.15 -4.94 -35.19
CA ASP A 422 13.35 -4.25 -36.20
C ASP A 422 13.46 -2.73 -36.07
#